data_AF-A0A645C5Q4-F1
#
_entry.id   AF-A0A645C5Q4-F1
#
_cell.length_a   1.000
_cell.length_b   1.000
_cell.length_c   1.000
_cell.angle_alpha   90.00
_cell.angle_beta   90.00
_cell.angle_gamma   90.00
#
_symmetry.space_group_name_H-M   'P 1'
#
loop_
_entity.id
_entity.type
_entity.pdbx_description
1 polymer ?
#
loop_
_entity_poly.entity_id
_entity_poly.type
_entity_poly.pdbx_seq_one_letter_code
_entity_poly.pdbx_strand_id
1 'polypeptide(L)'
;MNGVLRAHPNHVAILMFHSYITAKGVLSYQGDDLRELIVAKNRNVRLVLCGHLRGNGFRAEEFDDNGDGKPDRLVNAMLYNYQGYGHTNSGQIRMLTFDTDTRNLHVFTYSPFTQRYYRDDFFKSLEFDLKDAF
;
A
#
# COMPACT_ATOMS: atom_id res chain seq x y z
N MET A 1 0.48 -5.24 -18.03
CA MET A 1 1.18 -5.15 -16.73
C MET A 1 2.03 -6.39 -16.42
N ASN A 2 1.45 -7.60 -16.35
CA ASN A 2 2.20 -8.83 -16.06
C ASN A 2 3.47 -9.05 -16.92
N GLY A 3 3.44 -8.66 -18.21
CA GLY A 3 4.63 -8.74 -19.07
C GLY A 3 5.82 -7.93 -18.56
N VAL A 4 5.58 -6.71 -18.06
CA VAL A 4 6.62 -5.83 -17.51
C VAL A 4 7.16 -6.40 -16.20
N LEU A 5 6.28 -6.82 -15.28
CA LEU A 5 6.68 -7.39 -14.00
C LEU A 5 7.57 -8.64 -14.18
N ARG A 6 7.22 -9.51 -15.14
CA ARG A 6 8.03 -10.70 -15.48
C ARG A 6 9.32 -10.38 -16.22
N ALA A 7 9.38 -9.29 -16.98
CA ALA A 7 10.61 -8.85 -17.64
C ALA A 7 11.63 -8.27 -16.64
N HIS A 8 11.18 -7.87 -15.45
CA HIS A 8 12.00 -7.27 -14.40
C HIS A 8 11.90 -8.03 -13.06
N PRO A 9 12.17 -9.35 -13.02
CA PRO A 9 11.91 -10.17 -11.84
C PRO A 9 12.79 -9.81 -10.64
N ASN A 10 13.94 -9.18 -10.87
CA ASN A 10 14.88 -8.76 -9.82
C ASN A 10 14.66 -7.32 -9.33
N HIS A 11 13.62 -6.64 -9.81
CA HIS A 11 13.30 -5.26 -9.39
C HIS A 11 12.08 -5.26 -8.49
N VAL A 12 12.14 -4.50 -7.39
CA VAL A 12 10.98 -4.25 -6.54
C VAL A 12 9.89 -3.54 -7.35
N ALA A 13 8.69 -4.09 -7.35
CA ALA A 13 7.52 -3.51 -7.99
C ALA A 13 6.55 -2.94 -6.95
N ILE A 14 6.19 -1.68 -7.16
CA ILE A 14 5.16 -0.96 -6.41
C ILE A 14 4.00 -0.72 -7.38
N LEU A 15 2.82 -1.23 -7.03
CA LEU A 15 1.63 -1.12 -7.88
C LEU A 15 0.73 0.01 -7.38
N MET A 16 0.21 0.82 -8.29
CA MET A 16 -0.78 1.86 -8.00
C MET A 16 -2.09 1.51 -8.68
N PHE A 17 -3.06 1.04 -7.90
CA PHE A 17 -4.38 0.70 -8.39
C PHE A 17 -5.40 1.77 -8.01
N HIS A 18 -6.42 1.96 -8.84
CA HIS A 18 -7.50 2.86 -8.47
C HIS A 18 -8.26 2.33 -7.24
N SER A 19 -8.64 1.04 -7.23
CA SER A 19 -9.30 0.35 -6.11
C SER A 19 -8.61 -0.98 -5.82
N TYR A 20 -8.33 -1.27 -4.55
CA TYR A 20 -7.72 -2.55 -4.15
C TYR A 20 -8.19 -3.04 -2.77
N ILE A 21 -8.08 -2.23 -1.72
CA ILE A 21 -8.60 -2.55 -0.39
C ILE A 21 -9.59 -1.49 0.11
N THR A 22 -10.44 -1.88 1.05
CA THR A 22 -11.34 -1.02 1.82
C THR A 22 -10.62 -0.41 3.03
N ALA A 23 -11.27 0.56 3.70
CA ALA A 23 -10.76 1.13 4.97
C ALA A 23 -10.62 0.09 6.11
N LYS A 24 -11.25 -1.10 5.96
CA LYS A 24 -11.10 -2.21 6.91
C LYS A 24 -9.96 -3.19 6.55
N GLY A 25 -9.20 -2.93 5.49
CA GLY A 25 -8.13 -3.83 5.03
C GLY A 25 -8.62 -5.07 4.26
N VAL A 26 -9.92 -5.15 3.98
CA VAL A 26 -10.51 -6.20 3.13
C VAL A 26 -10.36 -5.80 1.66
N LEU A 27 -10.12 -6.77 0.77
CA LEU A 27 -10.08 -6.52 -0.68
C LEU A 27 -11.41 -5.93 -1.17
N SER A 28 -11.34 -5.00 -2.11
CA SER A 28 -12.51 -4.58 -2.89
C SER A 28 -12.83 -5.66 -3.93
N TYR A 29 -14.00 -5.56 -4.56
CA TYR A 29 -14.38 -6.47 -5.65
C TYR A 29 -13.29 -6.54 -6.75
N GLN A 30 -12.83 -5.39 -7.22
CA GLN A 30 -11.72 -5.31 -8.19
C GLN A 30 -10.37 -5.74 -7.58
N GLY A 31 -10.17 -5.50 -6.28
CA GLY A 31 -8.95 -5.88 -5.58
C GLY A 31 -8.75 -7.38 -5.52
N ASP A 32 -9.84 -8.15 -5.42
CA ASP A 32 -9.82 -9.61 -5.44
C ASP A 32 -9.26 -10.15 -6.77
N ASP A 33 -9.81 -9.67 -7.90
CA ASP A 33 -9.31 -10.00 -9.23
C ASP A 33 -7.84 -9.57 -9.43
N LEU A 34 -7.50 -8.34 -9.03
CA LEU A 34 -6.14 -7.80 -9.17
C LEU A 34 -5.13 -8.57 -8.30
N ARG A 35 -5.55 -9.01 -7.11
CA ARG A 35 -4.72 -9.85 -6.24
C ARG A 35 -4.39 -11.16 -6.95
N GLU A 36 -5.39 -11.88 -7.42
CA GLU A 36 -5.23 -13.21 -8.02
C GLU A 36 -4.53 -13.19 -9.38
N LEU A 37 -4.89 -12.23 -10.24
CA LEU A 37 -4.39 -12.18 -11.62
C LEU A 37 -3.02 -11.50 -11.74
N ILE A 38 -2.62 -10.74 -10.73
CA ILE A 38 -1.42 -9.88 -10.80
C ILE A 38 -0.56 -10.03 -9.55
N VAL A 39 -1.02 -9.63 -8.37
CA VAL A 39 -0.15 -9.56 -7.18
C VAL A 39 0.40 -10.94 -6.80
N ALA A 40 -0.45 -11.97 -6.81
CA ALA A 40 -0.08 -13.34 -6.52
C ALA A 40 0.79 -13.99 -7.61
N LYS A 41 0.77 -13.46 -8.84
CA LYS A 41 1.50 -14.05 -9.98
C LYS A 41 2.88 -13.44 -10.20
N ASN A 42 3.24 -12.38 -9.48
CA ASN A 42 4.49 -11.66 -9.69
C ASN A 42 5.24 -11.49 -8.35
N ARG A 43 6.27 -12.33 -8.15
CA ARG A 43 7.08 -12.41 -6.92
C ARG A 43 7.79 -11.11 -6.54
N ASN A 44 7.98 -10.23 -7.51
CA ASN A 44 8.70 -8.98 -7.32
C ASN A 44 7.80 -7.83 -6.83
N VAL A 45 6.50 -8.04 -6.70
CA VAL A 45 5.57 -7.05 -6.12
C VAL A 45 5.71 -7.03 -4.59
N ARG A 46 5.88 -5.84 -4.01
CA ARG A 46 6.07 -5.68 -2.55
C ARG A 46 5.13 -4.66 -1.91
N LEU A 47 4.64 -3.70 -2.68
CA LEU A 47 3.74 -2.65 -2.20
C LEU A 47 2.60 -2.39 -3.19
N VAL A 48 1.38 -2.21 -2.68
CA VAL A 48 0.19 -1.82 -3.44
C VAL A 48 -0.41 -0.55 -2.82
N LEU A 49 -0.56 0.50 -3.62
CA LEU A 49 -1.19 1.75 -3.23
C LEU A 49 -2.55 1.86 -3.92
N CYS A 50 -3.57 2.32 -3.19
CA CYS A 50 -4.89 2.50 -3.76
C CYS A 50 -5.69 3.69 -3.20
N GLY A 51 -6.74 4.03 -3.93
CA GLY A 51 -7.72 5.08 -3.59
C GLY A 51 -9.14 4.57 -3.86
N HIS A 52 -9.93 5.39 -4.59
CA HIS A 52 -11.32 5.13 -5.00
C HIS A 52 -12.31 5.01 -3.84
N LEU A 53 -12.14 3.99 -3.01
CA LEU A 53 -12.82 3.85 -1.74
C LEU A 53 -12.32 4.93 -0.78
N ARG A 54 -13.20 5.42 0.08
CA ARG A 54 -12.90 6.52 0.99
C ARG A 54 -12.31 6.01 2.30
N GLY A 55 -11.43 6.82 2.90
CA GLY A 55 -10.81 6.59 4.19
C GLY A 55 -9.34 6.20 4.10
N ASN A 56 -8.87 5.59 5.19
CA ASN A 56 -7.52 5.06 5.34
C ASN A 56 -7.64 3.57 5.69
N GLY A 57 -6.79 2.73 5.11
CA GLY A 57 -6.81 1.30 5.37
C GLY A 57 -5.47 0.66 5.06
N PHE A 58 -5.20 -0.45 5.71
CA PHE A 58 -3.96 -1.22 5.54
C PHE A 58 -4.28 -2.71 5.48
N ARG A 59 -3.54 -3.43 4.66
CA ARG A 59 -3.52 -4.90 4.60
C ARG A 59 -2.09 -5.36 4.41
N ALA A 60 -1.66 -6.30 5.22
CA ALA A 60 -0.42 -7.05 4.99
C ALA A 60 -0.80 -8.48 4.61
N GLU A 61 -0.17 -9.03 3.57
CA GLU A 61 -0.46 -10.37 3.11
C GLU A 61 0.83 -11.10 2.73
N GLU A 62 0.97 -12.31 3.28
CA GLU A 62 2.08 -13.21 3.00
C GLU A 62 1.76 -14.07 1.76
N PHE A 63 2.76 -14.24 0.90
CA PHE A 63 2.65 -15.07 -0.30
C PHE A 63 3.70 -16.18 -0.24
N ASP A 64 3.24 -17.42 -0.37
CA ASP A 64 4.06 -18.58 -0.72
C ASP A 64 4.10 -18.68 -2.24
N ASP A 65 5.12 -18.07 -2.83
CA ASP A 65 5.26 -18.01 -4.28
C ASP A 65 5.86 -19.32 -4.85
N ASN A 66 6.46 -20.16 -4.00
CA ASN A 66 7.18 -21.38 -4.39
C ASN A 66 6.41 -22.69 -4.10
N GLY A 67 5.36 -22.63 -3.28
CA GLY A 67 4.47 -23.74 -2.93
C GLY A 67 4.99 -24.68 -1.84
N ASP A 68 5.98 -24.27 -1.04
CA ASP A 68 6.58 -25.09 0.02
C ASP A 68 5.85 -24.98 1.38
N GLY A 69 4.78 -24.18 1.43
CA GLY A 69 3.99 -23.93 2.63
C GLY A 69 4.57 -22.84 3.54
N LYS A 70 5.62 -22.12 3.12
CA LYS A 70 6.21 -21.00 3.86
C LYS A 70 6.08 -19.70 3.06
N PRO A 71 5.79 -18.57 3.73
CA PRO A 71 5.84 -17.27 3.08
C PRO A 71 7.22 -16.95 2.49
N ASP A 72 7.26 -16.60 1.21
CA ASP A 72 8.45 -16.08 0.51
C ASP A 72 8.55 -14.55 0.63
N ARG A 73 7.40 -13.87 0.70
CA ARG A 73 7.35 -12.41 0.80
C ARG A 73 6.09 -11.90 1.49
N LEU A 74 6.20 -10.67 2.00
CA LEU A 74 5.08 -9.87 2.47
C LEU A 74 4.75 -8.78 1.45
N VAL A 75 3.47 -8.63 1.11
CA VAL A 75 2.96 -7.51 0.32
C VAL A 75 2.12 -6.60 1.21
N ASN A 76 2.54 -5.34 1.29
CA ASN A 76 1.80 -4.31 2.00
C ASN A 76 0.84 -3.62 1.03
N ALA A 77 -0.39 -3.38 1.44
CA ALA A 77 -1.36 -2.59 0.70
C ALA A 77 -1.87 -1.43 1.54
N MET A 78 -1.86 -0.22 0.98
CA MET A 78 -2.31 1.00 1.64
C MET A 78 -3.41 1.68 0.82
N LEU A 79 -4.54 1.93 1.48
CA LEU A 79 -5.59 2.83 1.01
C LEU A 79 -5.40 4.18 1.66
N TYR A 80 -5.40 5.25 0.86
CA TYR A 80 -5.45 6.60 1.40
C TYR A 80 -6.25 7.54 0.51
N ASN A 81 -7.46 7.90 0.95
CA ASN A 81 -8.37 8.71 0.15
C ASN A 81 -9.41 9.44 1.01
N TYR A 82 -9.15 10.70 1.34
CA TYR A 82 -10.07 11.56 2.10
C TYR A 82 -10.98 12.41 1.21
N GLN A 83 -11.26 11.98 -0.03
CA GLN A 83 -12.16 12.72 -0.92
C GLN A 83 -13.55 12.92 -0.29
N GLY A 84 -14.07 14.14 -0.34
CA GLY A 84 -15.38 14.48 0.19
C GLY A 84 -15.48 14.49 1.72
N TYR A 85 -14.38 14.36 2.46
CA TYR A 85 -14.36 14.65 3.90
C TYR A 85 -14.45 16.17 4.12
N GLY A 86 -14.89 16.58 5.31
CA GLY A 86 -15.03 18.00 5.67
C GLY A 86 -13.72 18.78 5.54
N HIS A 87 -13.83 20.11 5.47
CA HIS A 87 -12.69 21.02 5.24
C HIS A 87 -11.49 20.79 6.18
N THR A 88 -11.73 20.32 7.41
CA THR A 88 -10.68 19.96 8.37
C THR A 88 -9.77 18.81 7.90
N ASN A 89 -10.16 18.04 6.89
CA ASN A 89 -9.41 16.94 6.29
C ASN A 89 -8.93 17.23 4.85
N SER A 90 -8.98 18.49 4.41
CA SER A 90 -8.60 18.86 3.04
C SER A 90 -7.08 18.98 2.85
N GLY A 91 -6.64 18.76 1.61
CA GLY A 91 -5.25 18.97 1.17
C GLY A 91 -4.23 17.97 1.74
N GLN A 92 -4.66 16.84 2.29
CA GLN A 92 -3.75 15.84 2.85
C GLN A 92 -2.88 15.19 1.76
N ILE A 93 -1.56 15.21 1.97
CA ILE A 93 -0.55 14.56 1.14
C ILE A 93 0.16 13.53 2.02
N ARG A 94 0.03 12.25 1.64
CA ARG A 94 0.74 11.15 2.29
C ARG A 94 2.13 10.99 1.66
N MET A 95 3.15 11.12 2.49
CA MET A 95 4.56 11.01 2.10
C MET A 95 5.07 9.61 2.41
N LEU A 96 5.79 9.03 1.46
CA LEU A 96 6.40 7.70 1.53
C LEU A 96 7.90 7.86 1.32
N THR A 97 8.69 7.63 2.36
CA THR A 97 10.15 7.72 2.32
C THR A 97 10.74 6.32 2.37
N PHE A 98 11.45 5.96 1.30
CA PHE A 98 12.05 4.64 1.11
C PHE A 98 13.50 4.66 1.61
N ASP A 99 13.78 3.92 2.67
CA ASP A 99 15.15 3.63 3.11
C ASP A 99 15.63 2.38 2.37
N THR A 100 16.57 2.55 1.44
CA THR A 100 17.06 1.46 0.58
C THR A 100 18.05 0.54 1.27
N ASP A 101 18.67 0.98 2.37
CA ASP A 101 19.65 0.18 3.10
C ASP A 101 18.93 -0.84 3.99
N THR A 102 17.84 -0.42 4.63
CA THR A 102 17.04 -1.26 5.53
C THR A 102 15.76 -1.81 4.90
N ARG A 103 15.40 -1.33 3.71
CA ARG A 103 14.13 -1.64 3.01
C ARG A 103 12.90 -1.21 3.83
N ASN A 104 13.07 -0.26 4.74
CA ASN A 104 11.97 0.27 5.54
C ASN A 104 11.25 1.39 4.79
N LEU A 105 9.92 1.40 4.91
CA LEU A 105 9.09 2.49 4.40
C LEU A 105 8.61 3.34 5.57
N HIS A 106 9.11 4.58 5.64
CA HIS A 106 8.61 5.57 6.59
C HIS A 106 7.44 6.34 5.98
N VAL A 107 6.36 6.51 6.74
CA VAL A 107 5.12 7.12 6.27
C VAL A 107 4.64 8.18 7.25
N PHE A 108 4.32 9.37 6.72
CA PHE A 108 3.59 10.41 7.44
C PHE A 108 2.62 11.11 6.50
N THR A 109 1.68 11.89 7.05
CA THR A 109 0.78 12.71 6.23
C THR A 109 0.76 14.14 6.72
N TYR A 110 0.97 15.08 5.79
CA TYR A 110 0.90 16.50 6.02
C TYR A 110 -0.07 17.16 5.03
N SER A 111 -0.81 18.18 5.48
CA SER A 111 -1.58 19.04 4.58
C SER A 111 -1.01 20.45 4.58
N PRO A 112 -0.54 20.99 3.45
CA PRO A 112 -0.20 22.40 3.35
C PRO A 112 -1.43 23.31 3.45
N PHE A 113 -2.63 22.80 3.21
CA PHE A 113 -3.87 23.59 3.29
C PHE A 113 -4.30 23.84 4.74
N THR A 114 -4.32 22.79 5.57
CA THR A 114 -4.65 22.92 7.01
C THR A 114 -3.42 23.10 7.89
N GLN A 115 -2.22 23.07 7.30
CA GLN A 115 -0.91 23.23 7.94
C GLN A 115 -0.65 22.28 9.12
N ARG A 116 -1.13 21.04 9.02
CA ARG A 116 -1.00 20.06 10.11
C ARG A 116 -0.61 18.68 9.62
N TYR A 117 0.01 17.92 10.53
CA TYR A 117 0.19 16.49 10.40
C TYR A 117 -1.11 15.76 10.79
N TYR A 118 -1.38 14.64 10.12
CA TYR A 118 -2.56 13.84 10.34
C TYR A 118 -2.18 12.50 10.92
N ARG A 119 -2.90 12.09 11.96
CA ARG A 119 -2.76 10.77 12.55
C ARG A 119 -3.31 9.73 11.59
N ASP A 120 -2.55 8.67 11.37
CA ASP A 120 -3.00 7.50 10.65
C ASP A 120 -4.05 6.74 11.47
N ASP A 121 -5.26 6.63 10.94
CA ASP A 121 -6.35 5.94 11.63
C ASP A 121 -6.16 4.43 11.79
N PHE A 122 -5.28 3.77 11.03
CA PHE A 122 -4.95 2.36 11.20
C PHE A 122 -3.81 2.16 12.20
N PHE A 123 -2.67 2.81 11.98
CA PHE A 123 -1.45 2.70 12.80
C PHE A 123 -1.50 3.52 14.08
N LYS A 124 -2.50 4.41 14.22
CA LYS A 124 -2.76 5.17 15.44
C LYS A 124 -1.62 6.13 15.83
N SER A 125 -0.78 6.54 14.87
CA SER A 125 0.37 7.43 15.03
C SER A 125 0.39 8.55 13.97
N LEU A 126 1.15 9.63 14.20
CA LEU A 126 1.36 10.70 13.19
C LEU A 126 2.29 10.25 12.06
N GLU A 127 3.21 9.35 12.39
CA GLU A 127 4.19 8.74 11.51
C GLU A 127 4.40 7.28 11.93
N PHE A 128 4.80 6.43 10.99
CA PHE A 128 5.10 5.03 11.27
C PHE A 128 6.09 4.47 10.24
N ASP A 129 6.78 3.39 10.63
CA ASP A 129 7.61 2.62 9.72
C ASP A 129 6.97 1.26 9.43
N LEU A 130 6.97 0.87 8.16
CA LEU A 130 6.83 -0.53 7.77
C LEU A 130 8.24 -1.11 7.56
N LYS A 131 8.55 -2.22 8.25
CA LYS A 131 9.87 -2.85 8.18
C LYS A 131 9.94 -3.83 7.00
N ASP A 132 11.08 -3.88 6.30
CA ASP A 132 11.30 -4.68 5.06
C ASP A 132 10.12 -4.62 4.06
N ALA A 133 9.61 -3.41 3.85
CA ALA A 133 8.33 -3.16 3.22
C ALA A 133 8.35 -3.21 1.68
N PHE A 134 9.52 -3.13 1.06
CA PHE A 134 9.69 -3.06 -0.40
C PHE A 134 10.99 -3.68 -0.84
#